data_AF-A0A0K2TE07-F1
#
_entry.id   AF-A0A0K2TE07-F1
#
_cell.length_a   1.000
_cell.length_b   1.000
_cell.length_c   1.000
_cell.angle_alpha   90.00
_cell.angle_beta   90.00
_cell.angle_gamma   90.00
#
_symmetry.space_group_name_H-M   'P 1'
#
loop_
_entity.id
_entity.type
_entity.pdbx_description
1 polymer ?
#
loop_
_entity_poly.entity_id
_entity_poly.type
_entity_poly.pdbx_seq_one_letter_code
_entity_poly.pdbx_strand_id
1 'polypeptide(L)'
;MSYEEEIQETETNPLEADVIPPGDGFNSALYDYPQNSVIQPLLTDLYQITMAYAHWKNQRTEEIAIFDLFFRKNPFGGEFTIFSGLTDCLKFLENFKFSESDIDYLRNVLPPTVEDEFLDYLKNLTPDSLTIYAIAEGSIVFPRIPLIVVEGPLILAQLLETIFLNLVNFASLITTNAARFRIAAGVKSIKLFEFGLRRAQGPDGGLTASKYSYIGGFDGTSNVLAGKMFNIPVKGTHAHAFVTSFTEPEDLVYNRLAHKEDDTIVEEDFYGRCVEWKGKMASYLNILNDEASVGELVAFTSYAIAFPDGFLALVDTYDVTRSGLLNFCAVAMALHDLGYKPLGIRIDSGDLAYLSQVARKTFKTVSTHFEVEWFSSLLIVVSNDINEETILSLNEQGHSIDCFGIGTHLVTCQRQPALGCVYKLVDINGKPKIKLSQDVEKVTMPGRKNVYRLYSSDGHALIDLLLRPTEEPPAVGSKVRCRHPFQESKRAWVTPSKVESLYSVWWRNGEIAKRVPTLNQVRETVQHSLKTLRQDHKRSLNPTPYKVFVQMSLVIFVLRDFSLFCRLAFRMSYITFYTNCGWTTNPLGSFPDKHMPWISGLQDQH
;
A
#
# COMPACT_ATOMS: atom_id res chain seq x y z
N MET A 1 -47.70 24.66 -7.50
CA MET A 1 -47.75 25.36 -6.20
C MET A 1 -46.32 25.48 -5.72
N SER A 2 -45.70 26.60 -6.09
CA SER A 2 -44.37 27.02 -5.67
C SER A 2 -44.51 27.79 -4.36
N TYR A 3 -43.62 27.53 -3.41
CA TYR A 3 -43.32 28.44 -2.31
C TYR A 3 -41.81 28.67 -2.36
N GLU A 4 -41.45 29.92 -2.68
CA GLU A 4 -40.13 30.52 -2.45
C GLU A 4 -40.16 31.13 -1.04
N GLU A 5 -39.08 30.96 -0.27
CA GLU A 5 -38.73 31.89 0.80
C GLU A 5 -37.21 31.93 0.98
N GLU A 6 -36.74 33.17 1.11
CA GLU A 6 -35.36 33.64 1.11
C GLU A 6 -34.54 33.18 2.33
N ILE A 7 -33.24 32.99 2.15
CA ILE A 7 -32.26 33.03 3.24
C ILE A 7 -31.18 34.05 2.88
N GLN A 8 -31.03 35.04 3.76
CA GLN A 8 -30.11 36.18 3.72
C GLN A 8 -28.63 35.78 3.78
N GLU A 9 -27.81 36.55 3.07
CA GLU A 9 -26.36 36.64 3.20
C GLU A 9 -25.94 37.28 4.53
N THR A 10 -24.94 36.71 5.20
CA THR A 10 -23.97 37.48 6.01
C THR A 10 -22.57 36.87 5.96
N GLU A 11 -21.65 37.73 5.51
CA GLU A 11 -20.26 37.94 5.92
C GLU A 11 -19.17 36.87 5.66
N THR A 12 -18.38 37.24 4.66
CA THR A 12 -17.03 36.84 4.26
C THR A 12 -16.04 36.52 5.38
N ASN A 13 -15.43 35.33 5.31
CA ASN A 13 -14.26 34.94 6.11
C ASN A 13 -12.97 35.28 5.32
N PRO A 14 -12.05 36.10 5.86
CA PRO A 14 -10.88 36.58 5.13
C PRO A 14 -9.70 35.61 5.25
N LEU A 15 -9.61 34.62 4.35
CA LEU A 15 -8.38 33.83 4.10
C LEU A 15 -8.14 33.48 2.62
N GLU A 16 -8.88 34.10 1.69
CA GLU A 16 -8.61 34.00 0.25
C GLU A 16 -8.01 35.30 -0.29
N ALA A 17 -6.69 35.47 -0.16
CA ALA A 17 -5.92 36.41 -0.96
C ALA A 17 -4.44 36.03 -0.93
N ASP A 18 -3.99 35.37 -1.99
CA ASP A 18 -2.65 35.43 -2.62
C ASP A 18 -2.31 34.09 -3.30
N VAL A 19 -3.12 33.73 -4.31
CA VAL A 19 -2.72 32.76 -5.31
C VAL A 19 -1.91 33.51 -6.37
N ILE A 20 -0.59 33.55 -6.16
CA ILE A 20 0.37 33.98 -7.18
C ILE A 20 0.25 32.99 -8.36
N PRO A 21 0.08 33.46 -9.62
CA PRO A 21 0.07 32.56 -10.77
C PRO A 21 1.45 31.88 -10.89
N PRO A 22 1.54 30.58 -11.26
CA PRO A 22 2.81 29.91 -11.35
C PRO A 22 3.62 30.54 -12.49
N GLY A 23 4.62 31.34 -12.12
CA GLY A 23 5.72 31.73 -12.99
C GLY A 23 6.53 30.49 -13.37
N ASP A 24 7.04 30.50 -14.59
CA ASP A 24 7.87 29.45 -15.18
C ASP A 24 9.10 29.16 -14.29
N GLY A 25 9.00 28.09 -13.51
CA GLY A 25 10.02 27.65 -12.58
C GLY A 25 9.56 26.35 -11.94
N PHE A 26 9.90 25.22 -12.57
CA PHE A 26 9.65 23.88 -12.03
C PHE A 26 10.27 23.76 -10.64
N ASN A 27 9.45 23.82 -9.59
CA ASN A 27 9.94 23.69 -8.23
C ASN A 27 10.08 22.19 -7.90
N SER A 28 11.29 21.66 -8.08
CA SER A 28 11.70 20.26 -7.88
C SER A 28 11.75 19.83 -6.41
N ALA A 29 11.63 20.76 -5.47
CA ALA A 29 11.91 20.54 -4.04
C ALA A 29 10.98 19.53 -3.30
N LEU A 30 9.84 19.15 -3.88
CA LEU A 30 8.90 18.20 -3.25
C LEU A 30 9.07 16.74 -3.75
N TYR A 31 9.95 16.52 -4.73
CA TYR A 31 10.33 15.21 -5.26
C TYR A 31 11.67 14.69 -4.75
N ASP A 32 12.40 15.54 -4.05
CA ASP A 32 13.84 15.45 -3.88
C ASP A 32 14.23 14.63 -2.65
N TYR A 33 13.70 13.40 -2.57
CA TYR A 33 14.30 12.37 -1.71
C TYR A 33 15.19 11.46 -2.57
N PRO A 34 16.42 11.15 -2.10
CA PRO A 34 17.35 10.30 -2.85
C PRO A 34 16.75 8.91 -3.03
N GLN A 35 17.01 8.31 -4.19
CA GLN A 35 16.67 6.91 -4.44
C GLN A 35 17.42 6.02 -3.45
N ASN A 36 16.76 4.95 -3.00
CA ASN A 36 17.43 3.92 -2.21
C ASN A 36 18.55 3.29 -3.06
N SER A 37 19.79 3.34 -2.57
CA SER A 37 20.96 2.84 -3.28
C SER A 37 20.94 1.33 -3.58
N VAL A 38 20.06 0.57 -2.92
CA VAL A 38 19.84 -0.86 -3.21
C VAL A 38 19.07 -1.05 -4.53
N ILE A 39 18.26 -0.08 -4.94
CA ILE A 39 17.46 -0.12 -6.17
C ILE A 39 18.39 0.27 -7.34
N GLN A 40 18.89 -0.73 -8.07
CA GLN A 40 19.81 -0.57 -9.20
C GLN A 40 19.65 -1.71 -10.21
N PRO A 41 20.24 -1.65 -11.43
CA PRO A 41 20.02 -2.65 -12.48
C PRO A 41 20.39 -4.10 -12.09
N LEU A 42 21.35 -4.30 -11.18
CA LEU A 42 21.70 -5.63 -10.65
C LEU A 42 20.72 -6.16 -9.59
N LEU A 43 19.73 -5.38 -9.15
CA LEU A 43 18.61 -5.89 -8.36
C LEU A 43 17.63 -6.65 -9.28
N THR A 44 18.14 -7.74 -9.84
CA THR A 44 17.48 -8.58 -10.83
C THR A 44 17.94 -10.02 -10.64
N ASP A 45 17.23 -10.96 -11.28
CA ASP A 45 17.66 -12.35 -11.26
C ASP A 45 18.70 -12.62 -12.36
N LEU A 46 19.68 -13.50 -12.10
CA LEU A 46 20.72 -13.84 -13.09
C LEU A 46 20.14 -14.27 -14.45
N TYR A 47 18.99 -14.95 -14.46
CA TYR A 47 18.35 -15.39 -15.69
C TYR A 47 17.88 -14.23 -16.57
N GLN A 48 17.64 -13.04 -16.02
CA GLN A 48 17.30 -11.85 -16.81
C GLN A 48 18.49 -11.40 -17.67
N ILE A 49 19.71 -11.46 -17.11
CA ILE A 49 20.94 -11.13 -17.82
C ILE A 49 21.27 -12.20 -18.87
N THR A 50 21.11 -13.48 -18.56
CA THR A 50 21.40 -14.55 -19.54
C THR A 50 20.39 -14.58 -20.68
N MET A 51 19.11 -14.26 -20.42
CA MET A 51 18.12 -14.06 -21.48
C MET A 51 18.42 -12.81 -22.32
N ALA A 52 18.85 -11.70 -21.69
CA ALA A 52 19.29 -10.50 -22.40
C ALA A 52 20.46 -10.82 -23.35
N TYR A 53 21.46 -11.58 -22.88
CA TYR A 53 22.56 -12.06 -23.72
C TYR A 53 22.05 -12.93 -24.87
N ALA A 54 21.14 -13.87 -24.62
CA ALA A 54 20.57 -14.71 -25.68
C ALA A 54 19.82 -13.88 -26.74
N HIS A 55 19.09 -12.84 -26.34
CA HIS A 55 18.44 -11.92 -27.28
C HIS A 55 19.44 -11.09 -28.07
N TRP A 56 20.47 -10.56 -27.40
CA TRP A 56 21.55 -9.81 -28.03
C TRP A 56 22.31 -10.65 -29.05
N LYS A 57 22.66 -11.89 -28.68
CA LYS A 57 23.36 -12.85 -29.55
C LYS A 57 22.57 -13.21 -30.80
N ASN A 58 21.23 -13.24 -30.69
CA ASN A 58 20.31 -13.45 -31.80
C ASN A 58 19.94 -12.16 -32.54
N GLN A 59 20.62 -11.04 -32.28
CA GLN A 59 20.41 -9.75 -32.94
C GLN A 59 18.97 -9.22 -32.80
N ARG A 60 18.34 -9.46 -31.64
CA ARG A 60 16.96 -9.03 -31.35
C ARG A 60 16.91 -7.71 -30.56
N THR A 61 17.94 -6.86 -30.70
CA THR A 61 18.06 -5.59 -29.97
C THR A 61 17.01 -4.56 -30.41
N GLU A 62 16.68 -4.54 -31.70
CA GLU A 62 15.75 -3.57 -32.31
C GLU A 62 14.27 -3.98 -32.23
N GLU A 63 13.97 -5.16 -31.69
CA GLU A 63 12.58 -5.59 -31.56
C GLU A 63 11.86 -4.78 -30.49
N ILE A 64 10.72 -4.22 -30.84
CA ILE A 64 9.86 -3.48 -29.90
C ILE A 64 8.90 -4.47 -29.25
N ALA A 65 8.94 -4.54 -27.93
CA ALA A 65 8.11 -5.39 -27.12
C ALA A 65 7.14 -4.55 -26.27
N ILE A 66 5.98 -5.15 -25.96
CA ILE A 66 5.03 -4.60 -25.00
C ILE A 66 4.83 -5.63 -23.90
N PHE A 67 5.04 -5.19 -22.65
CA PHE A 67 4.81 -5.98 -21.45
C PHE A 67 3.76 -5.34 -20.55
N ASP A 68 2.91 -6.17 -19.96
CA ASP A 68 1.92 -5.76 -18.96
C ASP A 68 2.33 -6.24 -17.57
N LEU A 69 2.32 -5.33 -16.59
CA LEU A 69 2.39 -5.64 -15.17
C LEU A 69 0.98 -5.62 -14.57
N PHE A 70 0.48 -6.75 -14.06
CA PHE A 70 -0.85 -6.86 -13.44
C PHE A 70 -0.87 -7.93 -12.36
N PHE A 71 -1.93 -8.01 -11.55
CA PHE A 71 -2.11 -9.10 -10.56
C PHE A 71 -3.36 -9.93 -10.86
N ARG A 72 -3.44 -11.14 -10.28
CA ARG A 72 -4.53 -12.10 -10.60
C ARG A 72 -5.66 -12.16 -9.59
N LYS A 73 -5.41 -11.76 -8.34
CA LYS A 73 -6.39 -11.81 -7.24
C LYS A 73 -6.16 -10.62 -6.31
N ASN A 74 -7.23 -9.99 -5.86
CA ASN A 74 -7.13 -8.97 -4.81
C ASN A 74 -6.58 -9.61 -3.52
N PRO A 75 -5.78 -8.88 -2.73
CA PRO A 75 -5.17 -9.42 -1.54
C PRO A 75 -6.17 -9.50 -0.38
N PHE A 76 -5.81 -10.26 0.65
CA PHE A 76 -6.52 -10.34 1.93
C PHE A 76 -7.96 -10.90 1.83
N GLY A 77 -8.35 -11.48 0.70
CA GLY A 77 -9.73 -11.89 0.44
C GLY A 77 -10.69 -10.71 0.21
N GLY A 78 -10.15 -9.51 -0.08
CA GLY A 78 -10.93 -8.33 -0.46
C GLY A 78 -11.29 -8.31 -1.95
N GLU A 79 -11.97 -7.24 -2.38
CA GLU A 79 -12.37 -7.03 -3.80
C GLU A 79 -11.77 -5.77 -4.43
N PHE A 80 -10.77 -5.18 -3.79
CA PHE A 80 -10.02 -4.06 -4.35
C PHE A 80 -8.54 -4.13 -3.96
N THR A 81 -7.72 -3.50 -4.78
CA THR A 81 -6.30 -3.22 -4.52
C THR A 81 -6.05 -1.75 -4.82
N ILE A 82 -5.16 -1.09 -4.09
CA ILE A 82 -4.73 0.27 -4.38
C ILE A 82 -3.36 0.19 -5.07
N PHE A 83 -3.27 0.73 -6.28
CA PHE A 83 -2.02 0.73 -7.03
C PHE A 83 -1.03 1.72 -6.41
N SER A 84 0.17 1.25 -6.12
CA SER A 84 1.27 2.03 -5.55
C SER A 84 2.63 1.47 -5.99
N GLY A 85 3.67 2.31 -5.98
CA GLY A 85 5.02 1.96 -6.42
C GLY A 85 5.48 2.62 -7.72
N LEU A 86 4.59 3.33 -8.43
CA LEU A 86 4.92 3.96 -9.71
C LEU A 86 6.02 5.01 -9.58
N THR A 87 5.95 5.86 -8.57
CA THR A 87 6.96 6.89 -8.31
C THR A 87 8.36 6.29 -8.16
N ASP A 88 8.48 5.16 -7.46
CA ASP A 88 9.78 4.51 -7.25
C ASP A 88 10.30 3.85 -8.55
N CYS A 89 9.41 3.30 -9.38
CA CYS A 89 9.77 2.81 -10.71
C CYS A 89 10.29 3.94 -11.63
N LEU A 90 9.66 5.13 -11.58
CA LEU A 90 10.10 6.27 -12.40
C LEU A 90 11.47 6.79 -11.94
N LYS A 91 11.69 6.92 -10.63
CA LYS A 91 13.00 7.28 -10.06
C LYS A 91 14.09 6.28 -10.46
N PHE A 92 13.77 4.99 -10.44
CA PHE A 92 14.69 3.95 -10.91
C PHE A 92 15.07 4.15 -12.39
N LEU A 93 14.12 4.52 -13.25
CA LEU A 93 14.42 4.83 -14.65
C LEU A 93 15.31 6.08 -14.77
N GLU A 94 15.03 7.16 -14.03
CA GLU A 94 15.86 8.37 -14.04
C GLU A 94 17.34 8.09 -13.70
N ASN A 95 17.59 7.15 -12.79
CA ASN A 95 18.93 6.77 -12.36
C ASN A 95 19.42 5.46 -12.98
N PHE A 96 18.76 4.94 -14.01
CA PHE A 96 19.10 3.66 -14.61
C PHE A 96 20.47 3.73 -15.29
N LYS A 97 21.45 3.03 -14.72
CA LYS A 97 22.77 2.86 -15.31
C LYS A 97 23.48 1.66 -14.71
N PHE A 98 24.10 0.84 -15.55
CA PHE A 98 25.09 -0.13 -15.07
C PHE A 98 26.39 0.59 -14.71
N SER A 99 26.81 0.48 -13.46
CA SER A 99 28.09 1.01 -13.01
C SER A 99 29.26 0.17 -13.53
N GLU A 100 30.48 0.70 -13.47
CA GLU A 100 31.67 -0.06 -13.87
C GLU A 100 31.86 -1.30 -12.99
N SER A 101 31.59 -1.18 -11.68
CA SER A 101 31.60 -2.32 -10.78
C SER A 101 30.55 -3.38 -11.12
N ASP A 102 29.40 -3.00 -11.65
CA ASP A 102 28.38 -3.97 -12.06
C ASP A 102 28.86 -4.77 -13.27
N ILE A 103 29.47 -4.09 -14.24
CA ILE A 103 30.03 -4.73 -15.44
C ILE A 103 31.17 -5.68 -15.08
N ASP A 104 32.07 -5.25 -14.19
CA ASP A 104 33.17 -6.09 -13.71
C ASP A 104 32.66 -7.32 -12.96
N TYR A 105 31.61 -7.17 -12.15
CA TYR A 105 30.95 -8.30 -11.50
C TYR A 105 30.34 -9.27 -12.52
N LEU A 106 29.59 -8.75 -13.50
CA LEU A 106 28.96 -9.59 -14.54
C LEU A 106 29.99 -10.34 -15.38
N ARG A 107 31.13 -9.73 -15.71
CA ARG A 107 32.24 -10.40 -16.40
C ARG A 107 32.74 -11.63 -15.66
N ASN A 108 32.77 -11.57 -14.32
CA ASN A 108 33.24 -12.66 -13.47
C ASN A 108 32.21 -13.76 -13.25
N VAL A 109 30.91 -13.41 -13.22
CA VAL A 109 29.82 -14.36 -12.91
C VAL A 109 29.29 -15.07 -14.16
N LEU A 110 29.31 -14.39 -15.31
CA LEU A 110 28.88 -14.99 -16.57
C LEU A 110 29.94 -15.96 -17.10
N PRO A 111 29.54 -17.00 -17.87
CA PRO A 111 30.50 -17.90 -18.49
C PRO A 111 31.51 -17.15 -19.37
N PRO A 112 32.78 -17.60 -19.45
CA PRO A 112 33.81 -16.95 -20.27
C PRO A 112 33.52 -16.99 -21.78
N THR A 113 32.45 -17.68 -22.19
CA THR A 113 31.94 -17.70 -23.56
C THR A 113 31.04 -16.51 -23.90
N VAL A 114 30.72 -15.65 -22.92
CA VAL A 114 29.96 -14.41 -23.16
C VAL A 114 30.93 -13.36 -23.71
N GLU A 115 30.54 -12.72 -24.81
CA GLU A 115 31.33 -11.70 -25.47
C GLU A 115 31.38 -10.37 -24.68
N ASP A 116 32.55 -9.73 -24.64
CA ASP A 116 32.73 -8.42 -23.98
C ASP A 116 31.85 -7.33 -24.63
N GLU A 117 31.55 -7.44 -25.93
CA GLU A 117 30.66 -6.52 -26.64
C GLU A 117 29.23 -6.52 -26.06
N PHE A 118 28.77 -7.62 -25.45
CA PHE A 118 27.50 -7.64 -24.73
C PHE A 118 27.58 -6.84 -23.42
N LEU A 119 28.72 -6.89 -22.72
CA LEU A 119 28.95 -6.11 -21.51
C LEU A 119 29.03 -4.62 -21.83
N ASP A 120 29.68 -4.25 -22.93
CA ASP A 120 29.69 -2.89 -23.45
C ASP A 120 28.28 -2.43 -23.86
N TYR A 121 27.47 -3.32 -24.45
CA TYR A 121 26.07 -3.05 -24.72
C TYR A 121 25.27 -2.75 -23.43
N LEU A 122 25.45 -3.53 -22.36
CA LEU A 122 24.80 -3.26 -21.06
C LEU A 122 25.28 -1.94 -20.45
N LYS A 123 26.59 -1.65 -20.51
CA LYS A 123 27.18 -0.41 -19.98
C LYS A 123 26.57 0.85 -20.62
N ASN A 124 26.23 0.78 -21.89
CA ASN A 124 25.69 1.90 -22.67
C ASN A 124 24.16 1.92 -22.76
N LEU A 125 23.47 1.00 -22.08
CA LEU A 125 22.02 0.90 -22.15
C LEU A 125 21.36 2.05 -21.38
N THR A 126 20.47 2.79 -22.05
CA THR A 126 19.69 3.89 -21.44
C THR A 126 18.18 3.64 -21.58
N PRO A 127 17.36 4.19 -20.65
CA PRO A 127 15.90 4.05 -20.67
C PRO A 127 15.19 4.95 -21.71
N ASP A 128 15.92 5.65 -22.58
CA ASP A 128 15.37 6.74 -23.41
C ASP A 128 14.35 6.28 -24.45
N SER A 129 14.55 5.05 -24.93
CA SER A 129 13.71 4.38 -25.93
C SER A 129 12.44 3.75 -25.37
N LEU A 130 12.24 3.81 -24.04
CA LEU A 130 11.05 3.30 -23.40
C LEU A 130 9.90 4.30 -23.45
N THR A 131 8.68 3.77 -23.49
CA THR A 131 7.47 4.48 -23.11
C THR A 131 6.75 3.68 -22.02
N ILE A 132 6.45 4.35 -20.91
CA ILE A 132 5.70 3.75 -19.79
C ILE A 132 4.30 4.37 -19.74
N TYR A 133 3.28 3.53 -19.84
CA TYR A 133 1.90 3.89 -19.54
C TYR A 133 1.53 3.28 -18.20
N ALA A 134 0.82 4.03 -17.36
CA ALA A 134 0.37 3.49 -16.09
C ALA A 134 -0.93 4.14 -15.64
N ILE A 135 -1.63 3.40 -14.77
CA ILE A 135 -2.71 3.95 -13.95
C ILE A 135 -2.11 4.95 -12.97
N ALA A 136 -2.86 6.00 -12.60
CA ALA A 136 -2.37 6.94 -11.60
C ALA A 136 -2.15 6.25 -10.24
N GLU A 137 -1.02 6.54 -9.59
CA GLU A 137 -0.71 6.02 -8.25
C GLU A 137 -1.80 6.45 -7.24
N GLY A 138 -2.16 5.56 -6.33
CA GLY A 138 -3.27 5.74 -5.38
C GLY A 138 -4.65 5.37 -5.93
N SER A 139 -4.76 5.02 -7.22
CA SER A 139 -6.02 4.55 -7.79
C SER A 139 -6.38 3.14 -7.33
N ILE A 140 -7.66 2.88 -7.14
CA ILE A 140 -8.19 1.53 -7.01
C ILE A 140 -8.08 0.81 -8.34
N VAL A 141 -7.59 -0.43 -8.29
CA VAL A 141 -7.32 -1.30 -9.42
C VAL A 141 -7.82 -2.72 -9.13
N PHE A 142 -8.00 -3.48 -10.20
CA PHE A 142 -8.61 -4.81 -10.13
C PHE A 142 -7.78 -5.85 -10.87
N PRO A 143 -7.97 -7.14 -10.55
CA PRO A 143 -7.23 -8.21 -11.20
C PRO A 143 -7.29 -8.15 -12.71
N ARG A 144 -6.16 -8.48 -13.37
CA ARG A 144 -6.00 -8.57 -14.83
C ARG A 144 -6.08 -7.24 -15.59
N ILE A 145 -6.24 -6.13 -14.90
CA ILE A 145 -5.98 -4.81 -15.47
C ILE A 145 -4.46 -4.57 -15.41
N PRO A 146 -3.78 -4.30 -16.54
CA PRO A 146 -2.40 -3.83 -16.50
C PRO A 146 -2.32 -2.54 -15.68
N LEU A 147 -1.46 -2.54 -14.67
CA LEU A 147 -1.17 -1.38 -13.83
C LEU A 147 -0.15 -0.48 -14.52
N ILE A 148 0.86 -1.13 -15.09
CA ILE A 148 1.94 -0.54 -15.87
C ILE A 148 2.04 -1.31 -17.19
N VAL A 149 2.15 -0.59 -18.29
CA VAL A 149 2.46 -1.10 -19.63
C VAL A 149 3.82 -0.53 -20.02
N VAL A 150 4.77 -1.41 -20.31
CA VAL A 150 6.13 -1.06 -20.75
C VAL A 150 6.23 -1.35 -22.24
N GLU A 151 6.55 -0.33 -23.01
CA GLU A 151 6.73 -0.39 -24.47
C GLU A 151 8.15 0.08 -24.83
N GLY A 152 8.91 -0.71 -25.59
CA GLY A 152 10.25 -0.33 -26.05
C GLY A 152 11.11 -1.53 -26.44
N PRO A 153 12.44 -1.37 -26.57
CA PRO A 153 13.34 -2.45 -26.97
C PRO A 153 13.23 -3.68 -26.07
N LEU A 154 13.16 -4.86 -26.67
CA LEU A 154 12.86 -6.14 -26.00
C LEU A 154 13.75 -6.40 -24.78
N ILE A 155 15.07 -6.25 -24.95
CA ILE A 155 16.04 -6.53 -23.88
C ILE A 155 15.83 -5.59 -22.71
N LEU A 156 15.70 -4.30 -22.98
CA LEU A 156 15.52 -3.28 -21.96
C LEU A 156 14.19 -3.47 -21.22
N ALA A 157 13.09 -3.65 -21.93
CA ALA A 157 11.78 -3.90 -21.33
C ALA A 157 11.78 -5.18 -20.46
N GLN A 158 12.48 -6.23 -20.89
CA GLN A 158 12.63 -7.47 -20.11
C GLN A 158 13.40 -7.25 -18.81
N LEU A 159 14.51 -6.49 -18.84
CA LEU A 159 15.34 -6.23 -17.66
C LEU A 159 14.58 -5.51 -16.54
N LEU A 160 13.49 -4.81 -16.86
CA LEU A 160 12.63 -4.14 -15.87
C LEU A 160 11.71 -5.09 -15.09
N GLU A 161 11.52 -6.34 -15.53
CA GLU A 161 10.55 -7.26 -14.94
C GLU A 161 10.74 -7.42 -13.43
N THR A 162 11.93 -7.83 -12.99
CA THR A 162 12.18 -8.16 -11.58
C THR A 162 12.01 -6.95 -10.68
N ILE A 163 12.59 -5.81 -11.06
CA ILE A 163 12.57 -4.60 -10.22
C ILE A 163 11.19 -3.95 -10.16
N PHE A 164 10.47 -3.84 -11.29
CA PHE A 164 9.11 -3.30 -11.28
C PHE A 164 8.16 -4.20 -10.48
N LEU A 165 8.31 -5.53 -10.58
CA LEU A 165 7.55 -6.44 -9.75
C LEU A 165 7.86 -6.25 -8.27
N ASN A 166 9.13 -6.09 -7.88
CA ASN A 166 9.54 -5.89 -6.50
C ASN A 166 8.91 -4.62 -5.91
N LEU A 167 9.06 -3.48 -6.60
CA LEU A 167 8.57 -2.17 -6.17
C LEU A 167 7.03 -2.13 -6.10
N VAL A 168 6.34 -2.61 -7.14
CA VAL A 168 4.88 -2.51 -7.22
C VAL A 168 4.18 -3.50 -6.30
N ASN A 169 4.68 -4.74 -6.15
CA ASN A 169 4.02 -5.75 -5.31
C ASN A 169 3.90 -5.25 -3.87
N PHE A 170 5.03 -4.85 -3.27
CA PHE A 170 5.05 -4.52 -1.85
C PHE A 170 4.34 -3.19 -1.57
N ALA A 171 4.58 -2.16 -2.38
CA ALA A 171 3.93 -0.86 -2.24
C ALA A 171 2.40 -0.96 -2.33
N SER A 172 1.89 -1.65 -3.36
CA SER A 172 0.44 -1.83 -3.55
C SER A 172 -0.19 -2.68 -2.43
N LEU A 173 0.52 -3.71 -1.97
CA LEU A 173 0.06 -4.57 -0.88
C LEU A 173 -0.06 -3.81 0.45
N ILE A 174 0.98 -3.06 0.84
CA ILE A 174 0.99 -2.25 2.06
C ILE A 174 -0.10 -1.17 1.99
N THR A 175 -0.19 -0.44 0.88
CA THR A 175 -1.19 0.63 0.72
C THR A 175 -2.60 0.07 0.85
N THR A 176 -2.85 -1.10 0.26
CA THR A 176 -4.14 -1.79 0.38
C THR A 176 -4.40 -2.25 1.80
N ASN A 177 -3.41 -2.82 2.50
CA ASN A 177 -3.54 -3.25 3.89
C ASN A 177 -3.87 -2.06 4.80
N ALA A 178 -3.12 -0.96 4.68
CA ALA A 178 -3.33 0.27 5.42
C ALA A 178 -4.73 0.87 5.20
N ALA A 179 -5.23 0.85 3.96
CA ALA A 179 -6.59 1.29 3.66
C ALA A 179 -7.65 0.42 4.32
N ARG A 180 -7.43 -0.90 4.40
CA ARG A 180 -8.35 -1.80 5.12
C ARG A 180 -8.37 -1.54 6.62
N PHE A 181 -7.21 -1.32 7.24
CA PHE A 181 -7.11 -0.87 8.63
C PHE A 181 -7.84 0.45 8.86
N ARG A 182 -7.70 1.42 7.95
CA ARG A 182 -8.43 2.69 8.00
C ARG A 182 -9.96 2.48 7.89
N ILE A 183 -10.41 1.58 7.02
CA ILE A 183 -11.84 1.25 6.90
C ILE A 183 -12.35 0.62 8.20
N ALA A 184 -11.61 -0.34 8.77
CA ALA A 184 -11.98 -1.01 10.02
C ALA A 184 -12.01 -0.04 11.22
N ALA A 185 -11.06 0.89 11.31
CA ALA A 185 -10.99 1.89 12.38
C ALA A 185 -12.07 2.98 12.28
N GLY A 186 -12.74 3.11 11.14
CA GLY A 186 -13.73 4.18 10.91
C GLY A 186 -13.10 5.53 10.56
N VAL A 187 -13.94 6.44 10.04
CA VAL A 187 -13.47 7.56 9.20
C VAL A 187 -13.27 8.89 9.94
N LYS A 188 -13.62 9.04 11.24
CA LYS A 188 -13.69 10.39 11.83
C LYS A 188 -13.09 10.64 13.23
N SER A 189 -12.74 9.65 14.04
CA SER A 189 -12.19 9.92 15.39
C SER A 189 -10.86 9.26 15.70
N ILE A 190 -10.58 8.06 15.18
CA ILE A 190 -9.41 7.28 15.61
C ILE A 190 -8.19 7.55 14.73
N LYS A 191 -7.05 7.85 15.37
CA LYS A 191 -5.76 7.98 14.70
C LYS A 191 -5.07 6.62 14.54
N LEU A 192 -4.37 6.44 13.42
CA LEU A 192 -3.61 5.23 13.13
C LEU A 192 -2.13 5.57 12.96
N PHE A 193 -1.26 4.91 13.70
CA PHE A 193 0.20 5.09 13.61
C PHE A 193 0.90 3.77 13.26
N GLU A 194 1.86 3.85 12.34
CA GLU A 194 2.65 2.69 11.91
C GLU A 194 3.87 2.53 12.82
N PHE A 195 3.86 1.47 13.64
CA PHE A 195 4.89 1.13 14.65
C PHE A 195 5.62 -0.19 14.35
N GLY A 196 5.68 -0.58 13.08
CA GLY A 196 6.14 -1.87 12.62
C GLY A 196 7.60 -1.95 12.17
N LEU A 197 8.32 -0.82 12.06
CA LEU A 197 9.71 -0.78 11.56
C LEU A 197 10.60 -1.95 12.07
N ARG A 198 10.56 -2.26 13.36
CA ARG A 198 11.36 -3.32 14.00
C ARG A 198 11.04 -4.76 13.55
N ARG A 199 9.94 -4.98 12.82
CA ARG A 199 9.48 -6.28 12.29
C ARG A 199 9.40 -6.28 10.77
N ALA A 200 9.67 -5.15 10.12
CA ALA A 200 9.59 -5.04 8.67
C ALA A 200 10.66 -5.91 7.98
N GLN A 201 10.40 -6.31 6.74
CA GLN A 201 11.22 -7.28 6.02
C GLN A 201 12.34 -6.61 5.22
N GLY A 202 13.59 -6.92 5.55
CA GLY A 202 14.77 -6.44 4.83
C GLY A 202 15.17 -5.00 5.16
N PRO A 203 16.24 -4.48 4.51
CA PRO A 203 16.81 -3.17 4.83
C PRO A 203 15.91 -2.00 4.42
N ASP A 204 15.08 -2.16 3.39
CA ASP A 204 14.17 -1.11 2.88
C ASP A 204 12.71 -1.31 3.29
N GLY A 205 12.30 -2.54 3.64
CA GLY A 205 10.88 -2.85 3.86
C GLY A 205 10.22 -2.00 4.94
N GLY A 206 10.98 -1.55 5.93
CA GLY A 206 10.47 -0.61 6.94
C GLY A 206 10.21 0.79 6.41
N LEU A 207 11.13 1.34 5.60
CA LEU A 207 10.98 2.66 5.00
C LEU A 207 9.82 2.70 4.00
N THR A 208 9.79 1.70 3.11
CA THR A 208 8.73 1.52 2.12
C THR A 208 7.37 1.25 2.79
N ALA A 209 7.33 0.44 3.85
CA ALA A 209 6.09 0.21 4.59
C ALA A 209 5.54 1.50 5.24
N SER A 210 6.39 2.34 5.85
CA SER A 210 5.96 3.61 6.44
C SER A 210 5.38 4.56 5.38
N LYS A 211 6.06 4.72 4.24
CA LYS A 211 5.61 5.55 3.10
C LYS A 211 4.22 5.14 2.62
N TYR A 212 4.06 3.86 2.32
CA TYR A 212 2.83 3.35 1.72
C TYR A 212 1.70 3.14 2.72
N SER A 213 2.00 2.95 4.01
CA SER A 213 0.98 2.99 5.07
C SER A 213 0.39 4.39 5.21
N TYR A 214 1.23 5.42 5.14
CA TYR A 214 0.76 6.80 5.12
C TYR A 214 -0.11 7.08 3.89
N ILE A 215 0.30 6.69 2.67
CA ILE A 215 -0.57 6.83 1.49
C ILE A 215 -1.92 6.10 1.69
N GLY A 216 -1.89 4.90 2.27
CA GLY A 216 -3.09 4.08 2.48
C GLY A 216 -4.06 4.61 3.56
N GLY A 217 -3.63 5.57 4.38
CA GLY A 217 -4.52 6.28 5.30
C GLY A 217 -4.06 6.37 6.76
N PHE A 218 -2.84 5.93 7.11
CA PHE A 218 -2.29 6.10 8.46
C PHE A 218 -1.88 7.55 8.73
N ASP A 219 -2.03 8.04 9.94
CA ASP A 219 -1.79 9.47 10.28
C ASP A 219 -0.32 9.80 10.57
N GLY A 220 0.52 8.79 10.78
CA GLY A 220 1.95 8.98 11.03
C GLY A 220 2.69 7.66 11.25
N THR A 221 3.97 7.74 11.56
CA THR A 221 4.86 6.60 11.74
C THR A 221 5.83 6.80 12.91
N SER A 222 6.34 5.71 13.48
CA SER A 222 7.51 5.75 14.38
C SER A 222 8.85 5.84 13.65
N ASN A 223 8.85 5.63 12.33
CA ASN A 223 10.07 5.59 11.51
C ASN A 223 10.60 7.01 11.26
N VAL A 224 11.65 7.38 11.99
CA VAL A 224 12.29 8.69 11.90
C VAL A 224 12.86 8.96 10.50
N LEU A 225 13.41 7.94 9.82
CA LEU A 225 13.95 8.10 8.47
C LEU A 225 12.83 8.37 7.46
N ALA A 226 11.68 7.72 7.59
CA ALA A 226 10.51 8.01 6.77
C ALA A 226 10.00 9.43 6.99
N GLY A 227 10.01 9.92 8.23
CA GLY A 227 9.72 11.32 8.55
C GLY A 227 10.67 12.29 7.85
N LYS A 228 11.98 12.04 7.93
CA LYS A 228 13.01 12.85 7.26
C LYS A 228 12.87 12.86 5.74
N MET A 229 12.66 11.70 5.12
CA MET A 229 12.68 11.56 3.65
C MET A 229 11.37 11.98 3.00
N PHE A 230 10.23 11.73 3.65
CA PHE A 230 8.91 11.86 3.03
C PHE A 230 8.02 12.90 3.72
N ASN A 231 8.54 13.61 4.73
CA ASN A 231 7.80 14.56 5.55
C ASN A 231 6.53 13.97 6.18
N ILE A 232 6.60 12.69 6.57
CA ILE A 232 5.50 11.99 7.26
C ILE A 232 5.56 12.37 8.75
N PRO A 233 4.41 12.69 9.39
CA PRO A 233 4.37 12.96 10.82
C PRO A 233 4.97 11.81 11.63
N VAL A 234 6.00 12.10 12.42
CA VAL A 234 6.63 11.13 13.31
C VAL A 234 5.96 11.17 14.67
N LYS A 235 5.58 9.99 15.19
CA LYS A 235 4.99 9.81 16.52
C LYS A 235 5.65 8.65 17.24
N GLY A 236 5.89 8.84 18.54
CA GLY A 236 6.51 7.86 19.40
C GLY A 236 6.26 8.21 20.87
N THR A 237 6.53 7.23 21.71
CA THR A 237 6.47 7.33 23.18
C THR A 237 7.74 6.65 23.72
N HIS A 238 7.86 6.47 25.04
CA HIS A 238 8.88 5.58 25.60
C HIS A 238 8.47 4.08 25.53
N ALA A 239 9.45 3.21 25.79
CA ALA A 239 9.30 1.75 25.77
C ALA A 239 9.35 1.15 27.19
N HIS A 240 8.94 -0.11 27.36
CA HIS A 240 9.06 -0.82 28.64
C HIS A 240 10.49 -0.81 29.18
N ALA A 241 11.50 -1.00 28.31
CA ALA A 241 12.90 -0.97 28.72
C ALA A 241 13.33 0.34 29.39
N PHE A 242 12.72 1.48 29.01
CA PHE A 242 12.95 2.75 29.69
C PHE A 242 12.33 2.73 31.09
N VAL A 243 11.08 2.29 31.23
CA VAL A 243 10.40 2.20 32.54
C VAL A 243 11.15 1.27 33.49
N THR A 244 11.54 0.09 33.02
CA THR A 244 12.24 -0.92 33.84
C THR A 244 13.70 -0.58 34.12
N SER A 245 14.23 0.51 33.57
CA SER A 245 15.60 0.98 33.89
C SER A 245 15.69 1.76 35.20
N PHE A 246 14.55 2.09 35.80
CA PHE A 246 14.45 2.78 37.08
C PHE A 246 13.90 1.84 38.15
N THR A 247 14.52 1.85 39.32
CA THR A 247 14.17 1.01 40.47
C THR A 247 13.79 1.88 41.67
N GLU A 248 14.61 2.89 41.96
CA GLU A 248 14.51 3.71 43.17
C GLU A 248 14.63 5.22 42.85
N PRO A 249 14.21 6.11 43.77
CA PRO A 249 14.25 7.56 43.54
C PRO A 249 15.63 8.10 43.16
N GLU A 250 16.70 7.47 43.65
CA GLU A 250 18.09 7.83 43.42
C GLU A 250 18.51 7.67 41.95
N ASP A 251 17.79 6.88 41.16
CA ASP A 251 17.99 6.76 39.71
C ASP A 251 17.63 8.06 38.97
N LEU A 252 16.84 8.96 39.58
CA LEU A 252 16.49 10.27 39.01
C LEU A 252 17.47 11.35 39.47
N VAL A 253 18.56 11.48 38.73
CA VAL A 253 19.59 12.51 38.99
C VAL A 253 19.05 13.94 38.81
N TYR A 254 18.17 14.14 37.83
CA TYR A 254 17.58 15.45 37.55
C TYR A 254 16.08 15.43 37.86
N ASN A 255 15.69 16.15 38.91
CA ASN A 255 14.35 16.09 39.50
C ASN A 255 13.59 17.42 39.47
N ARG A 256 14.10 18.42 38.75
CA ARG A 256 13.52 19.76 38.71
C ARG A 256 12.85 20.07 37.37
N LEU A 257 11.83 20.93 37.40
CA LEU A 257 11.16 21.42 36.19
C LEU A 257 10.75 22.89 36.38
N ALA A 258 10.97 23.72 35.36
CA ALA A 258 10.55 25.11 35.33
C ALA A 258 9.04 25.25 35.08
N HIS A 259 8.44 26.38 35.43
CA HIS A 259 7.07 26.70 35.03
C HIS A 259 7.03 27.10 33.54
N LYS A 260 5.99 26.72 32.80
CA LYS A 260 5.90 26.94 31.35
C LYS A 260 5.91 28.41 30.93
N GLU A 261 5.25 29.25 31.71
CA GLU A 261 4.98 30.67 31.37
C GLU A 261 5.82 31.67 32.19
N ASP A 262 6.76 31.19 33.02
CA ASP A 262 7.59 32.06 33.86
C ASP A 262 9.03 32.14 33.33
N ASP A 263 9.34 33.24 32.64
CA ASP A 263 10.68 33.55 32.11
C ASP A 263 11.73 33.83 33.21
N THR A 264 11.35 33.82 34.51
CA THR A 264 12.26 34.14 35.63
C THR A 264 13.07 32.96 36.18
N ILE A 265 12.95 31.75 35.60
CA ILE A 265 13.81 30.56 35.81
C ILE A 265 14.00 30.20 37.30
N VAL A 266 12.94 29.77 37.98
CA VAL A 266 13.10 28.94 39.19
C VAL A 266 12.51 27.57 38.89
N GLU A 267 13.39 26.60 38.65
CA GLU A 267 12.96 25.20 38.56
C GLU A 267 12.54 24.73 39.94
N GLU A 268 11.39 24.07 40.07
CA GLU A 268 10.90 23.50 41.32
C GLU A 268 11.25 22.02 41.44
N ASP A 269 11.21 21.45 42.65
CA ASP A 269 11.31 19.99 42.85
C ASP A 269 10.07 19.29 42.28
N PHE A 270 10.20 18.85 41.04
CA PHE A 270 9.12 18.23 40.30
C PHE A 270 8.84 16.81 40.77
N TYR A 271 9.88 16.05 41.13
CA TYR A 271 9.69 14.69 41.68
C TYR A 271 8.97 14.73 43.03
N GLY A 272 9.35 15.65 43.92
CA GLY A 272 8.65 15.88 45.17
C GLY A 272 7.16 16.14 44.96
N ARG A 273 6.82 17.02 44.00
CA ARG A 273 5.42 17.30 43.58
C ARG A 273 4.72 16.05 43.05
N CYS A 274 5.37 15.22 42.24
CA CYS A 274 4.82 13.95 41.76
C CYS A 274 4.49 13.00 42.91
N VAL A 275 5.36 12.90 43.93
CA VAL A 275 5.13 12.06 45.11
C VAL A 275 3.95 12.58 45.94
N GLU A 276 3.84 13.89 46.13
CA GLU A 276 2.70 14.51 46.82
C GLU A 276 1.38 14.22 46.09
N TRP A 277 1.36 14.39 44.76
CA TRP A 277 0.20 14.09 43.94
C TRP A 277 -0.15 12.61 43.94
N LYS A 278 0.83 11.71 43.93
CA LYS A 278 0.60 10.26 44.07
C LYS A 278 -0.14 9.96 45.37
N GLY A 279 0.29 10.55 46.50
CA GLY A 279 -0.37 10.39 47.79
C GLY A 279 -1.84 10.84 47.79
N LYS A 280 -2.12 12.02 47.21
CA LYS A 280 -3.49 12.54 47.04
C LYS A 280 -4.34 11.64 46.13
N MET A 281 -3.75 11.22 45.01
CA MET A 281 -4.43 10.42 43.97
C MET A 281 -4.74 9.00 44.45
N ALA A 282 -3.84 8.37 45.20
CA ALA A 282 -4.01 7.02 45.74
C ALA A 282 -5.24 6.92 46.66
N SER A 283 -5.41 7.91 47.54
CA SER A 283 -6.57 8.00 48.44
C SER A 283 -7.88 8.13 47.66
N TYR A 284 -7.86 8.90 46.56
CA TYR A 284 -9.05 9.15 45.75
C TYR A 284 -9.43 7.96 44.86
N LEU A 285 -8.44 7.30 44.26
CA LEU A 285 -8.65 6.12 43.39
C LEU A 285 -8.84 4.83 44.19
N ASN A 286 -8.77 4.88 45.54
CA ASN A 286 -8.85 3.74 46.44
C ASN A 286 -7.79 2.66 46.11
N ILE A 287 -6.55 3.12 45.93
CA ILE A 287 -5.36 2.30 45.66
C ILE A 287 -4.37 2.57 46.79
N LEU A 288 -3.72 1.54 47.32
CA LEU A 288 -2.67 1.71 48.33
C LEU A 288 -1.40 2.23 47.64
N ASN A 289 -0.74 3.21 48.24
CA ASN A 289 0.49 3.80 47.67
C ASN A 289 1.58 2.76 47.37
N ASP A 290 1.66 1.71 48.20
CA ASP A 290 2.64 0.63 48.10
C ASP A 290 2.34 -0.37 46.97
N GLU A 291 1.15 -0.32 46.38
CA GLU A 291 0.81 -1.15 45.20
C GLU A 291 1.42 -0.61 43.90
N ALA A 292 1.71 0.69 43.86
CA ALA A 292 2.25 1.35 42.67
C ALA A 292 3.78 1.37 42.69
N SER A 293 4.38 0.89 41.60
CA SER A 293 5.84 0.83 41.43
C SER A 293 6.47 2.21 41.59
N VAL A 294 7.49 2.29 42.44
CA VAL A 294 8.30 3.49 42.63
C VAL A 294 9.12 3.78 41.38
N GLY A 295 9.84 2.78 40.86
CA GLY A 295 10.60 2.90 39.61
C GLY A 295 9.76 3.39 38.42
N GLU A 296 8.50 2.98 38.32
CA GLU A 296 7.60 3.48 37.27
C GLU A 296 7.27 4.98 37.43
N LEU A 297 7.01 5.46 38.65
CA LEU A 297 6.83 6.89 38.92
C LEU A 297 8.09 7.69 38.57
N VAL A 298 9.26 7.17 38.96
CA VAL A 298 10.57 7.77 38.69
C VAL A 298 10.80 7.88 37.18
N ALA A 299 10.53 6.81 36.43
CA ALA A 299 10.61 6.80 34.97
C ALA A 299 9.67 7.82 34.33
N PHE A 300 8.40 7.87 34.75
CA PHE A 300 7.43 8.83 34.22
C PHE A 300 7.84 10.27 34.52
N THR A 301 8.32 10.53 35.73
CA THR A 301 8.84 11.84 36.12
C THR A 301 10.05 12.22 35.25
N SER A 302 11.01 11.32 35.07
CA SER A 302 12.17 11.52 34.20
C SER A 302 11.77 11.92 32.78
N TYR A 303 10.81 11.19 32.19
CA TYR A 303 10.35 11.47 30.84
C TYR A 303 9.57 12.79 30.75
N ALA A 304 8.74 13.09 31.75
CA ALA A 304 7.99 14.34 31.83
C ALA A 304 8.91 15.56 31.98
N ILE A 305 10.02 15.45 32.71
CA ILE A 305 11.00 16.54 32.79
C ILE A 305 11.65 16.79 31.43
N ALA A 306 12.03 15.73 30.72
CA ALA A 306 12.65 15.86 29.40
C ALA A 306 11.67 16.34 28.31
N PHE A 307 10.40 15.97 28.40
CA PHE A 307 9.37 16.24 27.37
C PHE A 307 8.02 16.65 27.98
N PRO A 308 7.93 17.82 28.65
CA PRO A 308 6.76 18.17 29.45
C PRO A 308 5.49 18.40 28.61
N ASP A 309 5.61 19.03 27.43
CA ASP A 309 4.49 19.18 26.47
C ASP A 309 4.19 17.90 25.68
N GLY A 310 5.10 16.92 25.71
CA GLY A 310 5.04 15.68 24.93
C GLY A 310 4.78 14.44 25.76
N PHE A 311 4.48 14.58 27.06
CA PHE A 311 4.43 13.44 27.98
C PHE A 311 3.27 12.50 27.64
N LEU A 312 3.62 11.26 27.27
CA LEU A 312 2.68 10.17 27.02
C LEU A 312 3.22 8.90 27.66
N ALA A 313 2.53 8.39 28.69
CA ALA A 313 3.03 7.33 29.55
C ALA A 313 2.63 5.92 29.09
N LEU A 314 3.58 4.99 29.06
CA LEU A 314 3.33 3.56 28.93
C LEU A 314 2.94 2.96 30.29
N VAL A 315 1.66 2.64 30.49
CA VAL A 315 1.09 2.38 31.82
C VAL A 315 0.94 0.90 32.19
N ASP A 316 1.33 -0.02 31.32
CA ASP A 316 1.12 -1.46 31.51
C ASP A 316 2.42 -2.24 31.77
N THR A 317 3.45 -1.58 32.31
CA THR A 317 4.70 -2.27 32.64
C THR A 317 4.54 -3.22 33.82
N TYR A 318 3.77 -2.83 34.84
CA TYR A 318 3.50 -3.64 36.04
C TYR A 318 2.02 -3.97 36.19
N ASP A 319 1.18 -2.95 36.37
CA ASP A 319 -0.28 -3.07 36.46
C ASP A 319 -0.91 -1.75 36.01
N VAL A 320 -1.81 -1.81 35.03
CA VAL A 320 -2.46 -0.61 34.46
C VAL A 320 -3.23 0.18 35.52
N THR A 321 -4.00 -0.50 36.37
CA THR A 321 -4.94 0.17 37.28
C THR A 321 -4.24 0.57 38.57
N ARG A 322 -3.49 -0.35 39.18
CA ARG A 322 -2.90 -0.20 40.51
C ARG A 322 -1.58 0.57 40.49
N SER A 323 -0.87 0.62 39.36
CA SER A 323 0.42 1.29 39.24
C SER A 323 0.38 2.39 38.17
N GLY A 324 0.20 2.01 36.91
CA GLY A 324 0.42 2.91 35.78
C GLY A 324 -0.53 4.10 35.73
N LEU A 325 -1.84 3.89 35.88
CA LEU A 325 -2.82 4.99 35.90
C LEU A 325 -2.62 5.90 37.11
N LEU A 326 -2.33 5.35 38.29
CA LEU A 326 -2.05 6.14 39.50
C LEU A 326 -0.81 7.02 39.29
N ASN A 327 0.31 6.43 38.88
CA ASN A 327 1.57 7.13 38.64
C ASN A 327 1.43 8.16 37.51
N PHE A 328 0.75 7.83 36.41
CA PHE A 328 0.48 8.78 35.33
C PHE A 328 -0.35 9.96 35.81
N CYS A 329 -1.46 9.73 36.54
CA CYS A 329 -2.30 10.81 37.02
C CYS A 329 -1.55 11.73 37.99
N ALA A 330 -0.65 11.18 38.82
CA ALA A 330 0.20 11.95 39.70
C ALA A 330 1.13 12.90 38.93
N VAL A 331 1.86 12.38 37.94
CA VAL A 331 2.77 13.17 37.10
C VAL A 331 2.00 14.17 36.24
N ALA A 332 0.83 13.79 35.71
CA ALA A 332 -0.02 14.67 34.92
C ALA A 332 -0.53 15.88 35.71
N MET A 333 -0.91 15.70 36.98
CA MET A 333 -1.31 16.81 37.85
C MET A 333 -0.10 17.65 38.29
N ALA A 334 1.06 17.03 38.54
CA ALA A 334 2.29 17.78 38.80
C ALA A 334 2.69 18.66 37.62
N LEU A 335 2.53 18.17 36.37
CA LEU A 335 2.72 18.97 35.15
C LEU A 335 1.70 20.10 35.04
N HIS A 336 0.44 19.82 35.37
CA HIS A 336 -0.63 20.80 35.32
C HIS A 336 -0.33 22.03 36.18
N ASP A 337 0.14 21.81 37.40
CA ASP A 337 0.51 22.87 38.32
C ASP A 337 1.66 23.75 37.81
N LEU A 338 2.48 23.25 36.89
CA LEU A 338 3.58 23.98 36.25
C LEU A 338 3.20 24.55 34.87
N GLY A 339 1.91 24.54 34.52
CA GLY A 339 1.39 25.08 33.28
C GLY A 339 1.54 24.15 32.06
N TYR A 340 1.99 22.91 32.25
CA TYR A 340 2.11 21.93 31.17
C TYR A 340 0.86 21.06 31.04
N LYS A 341 0.67 20.50 29.84
CA LYS A 341 -0.41 19.57 29.55
C LYS A 341 0.14 18.30 28.92
N PRO A 342 0.04 17.14 29.59
CA PRO A 342 0.44 15.87 29.01
C PRO A 342 -0.51 15.44 27.89
N LEU A 343 -0.04 14.51 27.05
CA LEU A 343 -0.79 14.00 25.91
C LEU A 343 -1.74 12.86 26.30
N GLY A 344 -1.33 11.93 27.16
CA GLY A 344 -2.14 10.78 27.54
C GLY A 344 -1.34 9.52 27.90
N ILE A 345 -1.91 8.35 27.63
CA ILE A 345 -1.34 7.05 27.98
C ILE A 345 -1.25 6.11 26.77
N ARG A 346 -0.37 5.11 26.87
CA ARG A 346 -0.30 3.92 26.01
C ARG A 346 -0.51 2.65 26.82
N ILE A 347 -1.35 1.75 26.30
CA ILE A 347 -1.58 0.40 26.82
C ILE A 347 -1.16 -0.61 25.73
N ASP A 348 -0.28 -1.55 26.04
CA ASP A 348 0.29 -2.53 25.11
C ASP A 348 -0.09 -3.99 25.46
N SER A 349 -0.96 -4.22 26.43
CA SER A 349 -1.32 -5.58 26.86
C SER A 349 -2.65 -5.63 27.62
N GLY A 350 -3.15 -6.85 27.85
CA GLY A 350 -4.41 -7.11 28.53
C GLY A 350 -5.64 -6.94 27.63
N ASP A 351 -6.82 -6.87 28.25
CA ASP A 351 -8.08 -6.59 27.55
C ASP A 351 -8.17 -5.10 27.20
N LEU A 352 -7.78 -4.77 25.95
CA LEU A 352 -7.68 -3.38 25.49
C LEU A 352 -9.01 -2.63 25.51
N ALA A 353 -10.15 -3.30 25.26
CA ALA A 353 -11.45 -2.65 25.31
C ALA A 353 -11.76 -2.26 26.75
N TYR A 354 -11.71 -3.22 27.67
CA TYR A 354 -11.96 -3.00 29.10
C TYR A 354 -11.00 -1.96 29.69
N LEU A 355 -9.69 -2.12 29.48
CA LEU A 355 -8.68 -1.24 30.05
C LEU A 355 -8.79 0.19 29.51
N SER A 356 -9.16 0.38 28.24
CA SER A 356 -9.42 1.72 27.70
C SER A 356 -10.60 2.41 28.39
N GLN A 357 -11.67 1.66 28.70
CA GLN A 357 -12.83 2.19 29.42
C GLN A 357 -12.49 2.51 30.87
N VAL A 358 -11.71 1.66 31.53
CA VAL A 358 -11.19 1.91 32.89
C VAL A 358 -10.37 3.20 32.91
N ALA A 359 -9.41 3.34 32.00
CA ALA A 359 -8.60 4.56 31.87
C ALA A 359 -9.46 5.81 31.64
N ARG A 360 -10.40 5.76 30.69
CA ARG A 360 -11.30 6.90 30.41
C ARG A 360 -12.18 7.25 31.61
N LYS A 361 -12.65 6.24 32.35
CA LYS A 361 -13.41 6.46 33.59
C LYS A 361 -12.55 7.16 34.64
N THR A 362 -11.31 6.69 34.84
CA THR A 362 -10.33 7.32 35.75
C THR A 362 -10.12 8.78 35.36
N PHE A 363 -9.89 9.07 34.07
CA PHE A 363 -9.67 10.44 33.59
C PHE A 363 -10.88 11.36 33.83
N LYS A 364 -12.10 10.89 33.58
CA LYS A 364 -13.33 11.66 33.89
C LYS A 364 -13.51 11.90 35.38
N THR A 365 -13.13 10.92 36.20
CA THR A 365 -13.24 10.98 37.65
C THR A 365 -12.27 12.03 38.21
N VAL A 366 -11.00 11.97 37.79
CA VAL A 366 -9.97 12.96 38.16
C VAL A 366 -10.34 14.36 37.67
N SER A 367 -10.80 14.48 36.41
CA SER A 367 -11.23 15.74 35.82
C SER A 367 -12.32 16.43 36.63
N THR A 368 -13.37 15.69 37.03
CA THR A 368 -14.47 16.23 37.83
C THR A 368 -13.99 16.60 39.24
N HIS A 369 -13.15 15.78 39.87
CA HIS A 369 -12.78 15.96 41.27
C HIS A 369 -11.82 17.12 41.50
N PHE A 370 -10.83 17.27 40.62
CA PHE A 370 -9.82 18.33 40.72
C PHE A 370 -10.14 19.53 39.82
N GLU A 371 -11.33 19.55 39.19
CA GLU A 371 -11.81 20.64 38.34
C GLU A 371 -10.87 20.95 37.14
N VAL A 372 -10.21 19.91 36.61
CA VAL A 372 -9.31 20.00 35.45
C VAL A 372 -10.01 19.45 34.20
N GLU A 373 -10.73 20.30 33.48
CA GLU A 373 -11.62 19.90 32.37
C GLU A 373 -10.92 19.06 31.29
N TRP A 374 -9.71 19.49 30.88
CA TRP A 374 -8.99 18.83 29.80
C TRP A 374 -8.53 17.40 30.14
N PHE A 375 -8.45 17.04 31.42
CA PHE A 375 -7.98 15.74 31.87
C PHE A 375 -8.88 14.61 31.33
N SER A 376 -10.19 14.87 31.24
CA SER A 376 -11.17 13.91 30.70
C SER A 376 -10.94 13.53 29.23
N SER A 377 -10.19 14.35 28.49
CA SER A 377 -9.93 14.24 27.05
C SER A 377 -8.53 13.71 26.70
N LEU A 378 -7.75 13.30 27.70
CA LEU A 378 -6.41 12.73 27.49
C LEU A 378 -6.44 11.53 26.54
N LEU A 379 -5.42 11.42 25.69
CA LEU A 379 -5.37 10.40 24.66
C LEU A 379 -5.16 9.00 25.26
N ILE A 380 -5.88 8.02 24.73
CA ILE A 380 -5.67 6.61 25.00
C ILE A 380 -5.17 5.97 23.72
N VAL A 381 -3.87 5.66 23.71
CA VAL A 381 -3.21 4.92 22.64
C VAL A 381 -3.18 3.45 23.04
N VAL A 382 -3.50 2.56 22.10
CA VAL A 382 -3.21 1.13 22.29
C VAL A 382 -2.30 0.61 21.20
N SER A 383 -1.45 -0.33 21.59
CA SER A 383 -0.63 -1.12 20.68
C SER A 383 -0.69 -2.60 21.10
N ASN A 384 0.02 -3.46 20.36
CA ASN A 384 0.12 -4.92 20.51
C ASN A 384 -0.87 -5.76 19.70
N ASP A 385 -0.29 -6.55 18.80
CA ASP A 385 -0.95 -7.55 17.94
C ASP A 385 -2.27 -7.12 17.25
N ILE A 386 -2.39 -5.82 16.98
CA ILE A 386 -3.59 -5.23 16.38
C ILE A 386 -3.66 -5.61 14.90
N ASN A 387 -4.72 -6.31 14.53
CA ASN A 387 -5.08 -6.61 13.15
C ASN A 387 -6.49 -6.07 12.82
N GLU A 388 -6.94 -6.24 11.57
CA GLU A 388 -8.25 -5.75 11.11
C GLU A 388 -9.42 -6.33 11.94
N GLU A 389 -9.38 -7.61 12.27
CA GLU A 389 -10.41 -8.32 13.03
C GLU A 389 -10.43 -7.85 14.49
N THR A 390 -9.25 -7.60 15.09
CA THR A 390 -9.14 -7.02 16.43
C THR A 390 -9.80 -5.65 16.49
N ILE A 391 -9.57 -4.76 15.51
CA ILE A 391 -10.20 -3.42 15.48
C ILE A 391 -11.72 -3.54 15.37
N LEU A 392 -12.23 -4.42 14.51
CA LEU A 392 -13.68 -4.66 14.38
C LEU A 392 -14.28 -5.15 15.70
N SER A 393 -13.62 -6.11 16.36
CA SER A 393 -14.07 -6.63 17.66
C SER A 393 -14.07 -5.55 18.75
N LEU A 394 -13.03 -4.71 18.80
CA LEU A 394 -12.98 -3.58 19.73
C LEU A 394 -14.15 -2.61 19.50
N ASN A 395 -14.43 -2.27 18.23
CA ASN A 395 -15.55 -1.40 17.87
C ASN A 395 -16.91 -1.99 18.30
N GLU A 396 -17.10 -3.31 18.13
CA GLU A 396 -18.34 -4.00 18.53
C GLU A 396 -18.54 -4.02 20.05
N GLN A 397 -17.46 -4.19 20.82
CA GLN A 397 -17.50 -4.15 22.28
C GLN A 397 -17.74 -2.73 22.84
N GLY A 398 -17.38 -1.70 22.06
CA GLY A 398 -17.34 -0.31 22.48
C GLY A 398 -16.10 -0.04 23.34
N HIS A 399 -15.17 0.74 22.82
CA HIS A 399 -13.91 1.06 23.49
C HIS A 399 -13.74 2.59 23.63
N SER A 400 -12.78 3.05 24.45
CA SER A 400 -12.46 4.49 24.64
C SER A 400 -11.09 4.87 24.07
N ILE A 401 -10.66 4.16 23.02
CA ILE A 401 -9.33 4.29 22.39
C ILE A 401 -9.39 5.41 21.35
N ASP A 402 -8.40 6.30 21.39
CA ASP A 402 -8.28 7.41 20.45
C ASP A 402 -7.26 7.12 19.34
N CYS A 403 -6.28 6.25 19.60
CA CYS A 403 -5.21 5.94 18.66
C CYS A 403 -4.84 4.44 18.68
N PHE A 404 -4.64 3.87 17.49
CA PHE A 404 -4.03 2.54 17.33
C PHE A 404 -2.60 2.64 16.81
N GLY A 405 -1.65 2.06 17.54
CA GLY A 405 -0.27 1.82 17.10
C GLY A 405 -0.14 0.40 16.55
N ILE A 406 -0.01 0.28 15.23
CA ILE A 406 -0.07 -1.01 14.53
C ILE A 406 1.31 -1.35 13.95
N GLY A 407 1.80 -2.55 14.29
CA GLY A 407 3.13 -3.02 13.91
C GLY A 407 3.11 -4.16 12.90
N THR A 408 3.37 -5.38 13.38
CA THR A 408 3.65 -6.58 12.57
C THR A 408 2.61 -6.85 11.49
N HIS A 409 1.31 -6.85 11.83
CA HIS A 409 0.22 -7.18 10.90
C HIS A 409 0.12 -6.22 9.71
N LEU A 410 0.55 -4.97 9.91
CA LEU A 410 0.57 -3.96 8.86
C LEU A 410 1.79 -4.15 7.96
N VAL A 411 3.00 -4.03 8.51
CA VAL A 411 4.24 -3.91 7.72
C VAL A 411 4.73 -5.22 7.11
N THR A 412 4.31 -6.36 7.66
CA THR A 412 4.63 -7.68 7.09
C THR A 412 3.49 -8.23 6.23
N CYS A 413 2.33 -7.56 6.24
CA CYS A 413 1.09 -8.07 5.64
C CYS A 413 0.83 -9.53 6.04
N GLN A 414 0.96 -9.86 7.33
CA GLN A 414 1.06 -11.25 7.84
C GLN A 414 0.03 -12.23 7.26
N ARG A 415 -1.23 -11.79 7.06
CA ARG A 415 -2.30 -12.59 6.45
C ARG A 415 -1.98 -13.03 5.02
N GLN A 416 -1.29 -12.19 4.25
CA GLN A 416 -0.87 -12.46 2.88
C GLN A 416 0.34 -11.55 2.54
N PRO A 417 1.59 -12.05 2.68
CA PRO A 417 2.80 -11.21 2.56
C PRO A 417 3.21 -10.90 1.11
N ALA A 418 2.38 -11.25 0.12
CA ALA A 418 2.64 -10.95 -1.30
C ALA A 418 1.33 -10.73 -2.08
N LEU A 419 1.31 -9.71 -2.95
CA LEU A 419 0.16 -9.43 -3.81
C LEU A 419 0.03 -10.42 -4.97
N GLY A 420 1.14 -10.77 -5.60
CA GLY A 420 1.16 -11.69 -6.75
C GLY A 420 0.97 -10.98 -8.09
N CYS A 421 1.55 -9.79 -8.24
CA CYS A 421 1.75 -9.18 -9.56
C CYS A 421 2.61 -10.09 -10.44
N VAL A 422 2.38 -9.99 -11.74
CA VAL A 422 3.10 -10.65 -12.81
C VAL A 422 3.38 -9.68 -13.94
N TYR A 423 4.50 -9.88 -14.60
CA TYR A 423 4.95 -9.10 -15.75
C TYR A 423 4.96 -10.01 -16.97
N LYS A 424 4.28 -9.63 -18.05
CA LYS A 424 4.04 -10.55 -19.18
C LYS A 424 4.15 -9.87 -20.52
N LEU A 425 4.93 -10.46 -21.42
CA LEU A 425 4.99 -10.08 -22.82
C LEU A 425 3.63 -10.31 -23.47
N VAL A 426 3.09 -9.26 -24.09
CA VAL A 426 1.80 -9.31 -24.79
C VAL A 426 1.91 -8.96 -26.27
N ASP A 427 3.00 -8.33 -26.71
CA ASP A 427 3.21 -7.98 -28.12
C ASP A 427 4.72 -7.92 -28.46
N ILE A 428 5.09 -8.31 -29.67
CA ILE A 428 6.40 -8.02 -30.28
C ILE A 428 6.18 -7.54 -31.71
N ASN A 429 6.68 -6.35 -32.05
CA ASN A 429 6.62 -5.75 -33.39
C ASN A 429 5.20 -5.75 -33.98
N GLY A 430 4.20 -5.43 -33.17
CA GLY A 430 2.78 -5.42 -33.54
C GLY A 430 2.16 -6.81 -33.67
N LYS A 431 2.86 -7.87 -33.26
CA LYS A 431 2.36 -9.25 -33.27
C LYS A 431 2.02 -9.66 -31.82
N PRO A 432 0.73 -9.84 -31.51
CA PRO A 432 0.28 -10.23 -30.18
C PRO A 432 0.87 -11.59 -29.74
N LYS A 433 1.14 -11.70 -28.44
CA LYS A 433 1.70 -12.88 -27.78
C LYS A 433 0.80 -13.34 -26.65
N ILE A 434 0.56 -14.64 -26.58
CA ILE A 434 -0.24 -15.29 -25.54
C ILE A 434 0.60 -16.35 -24.83
N LYS A 435 0.49 -16.38 -23.50
CA LYS A 435 1.04 -17.45 -22.68
C LYS A 435 -0.11 -18.33 -22.22
N LEU A 436 -0.06 -19.59 -22.63
CA LEU A 436 -1.06 -20.59 -22.28
C LEU A 436 -0.68 -21.34 -20.99
N SER A 437 -1.65 -22.01 -20.40
CA SER A 437 -1.53 -22.66 -19.11
C SER A 437 -2.59 -23.74 -18.98
N GLN A 438 -2.27 -24.84 -18.30
CA GLN A 438 -3.27 -25.85 -17.91
C GLN A 438 -4.33 -25.25 -16.99
N ASP A 439 -3.92 -24.31 -16.15
CA ASP A 439 -4.82 -23.46 -15.39
C ASP A 439 -5.29 -22.28 -16.26
N VAL A 440 -6.55 -22.32 -16.69
CA VAL A 440 -7.18 -21.31 -17.56
C VAL A 440 -7.09 -19.91 -16.94
N GLU A 441 -7.12 -19.80 -15.61
CA GLU A 441 -7.00 -18.50 -14.93
C GLU A 441 -5.60 -17.88 -15.13
N LYS A 442 -4.58 -18.65 -15.52
CA LYS A 442 -3.22 -18.14 -15.76
C LYS A 442 -2.95 -17.81 -17.23
N VAL A 443 -3.93 -17.95 -18.11
CA VAL A 443 -3.83 -17.51 -19.50
C VAL A 443 -3.77 -15.98 -19.57
N THR A 444 -2.83 -15.43 -20.35
CA THR A 444 -2.67 -13.99 -20.51
C THR A 444 -3.54 -13.43 -21.64
N MET A 445 -3.90 -12.14 -21.55
CA MET A 445 -4.59 -11.45 -22.64
C MET A 445 -3.55 -10.87 -23.61
N PRO A 446 -3.53 -11.31 -24.88
CA PRO A 446 -2.53 -10.91 -25.86
C PRO A 446 -2.78 -9.49 -26.39
N GLY A 447 -1.73 -8.88 -26.94
CA GLY A 447 -1.72 -7.58 -27.60
C GLY A 447 -1.77 -6.41 -26.62
N ARG A 448 -1.46 -5.21 -27.13
CA ARG A 448 -1.68 -3.94 -26.42
C ARG A 448 -3.17 -3.77 -26.11
N LYS A 449 -3.50 -3.18 -24.96
CA LYS A 449 -4.88 -2.97 -24.51
C LYS A 449 -5.07 -1.54 -24.02
N ASN A 450 -6.24 -0.97 -24.28
CA ASN A 450 -6.73 0.24 -23.63
C ASN A 450 -7.71 -0.17 -22.53
N VAL A 451 -7.73 0.56 -21.41
CA VAL A 451 -8.61 0.26 -20.29
C VAL A 451 -9.41 1.49 -19.90
N TYR A 452 -10.72 1.28 -19.74
CA TYR A 452 -11.64 2.32 -19.33
C TYR A 452 -12.45 1.87 -18.12
N ARG A 453 -12.60 2.77 -17.14
CA ARG A 453 -13.54 2.60 -16.04
C ARG A 453 -14.86 3.27 -16.37
N LEU A 454 -15.94 2.52 -16.22
CA LEU A 454 -17.30 2.97 -16.48
C LEU A 454 -18.00 3.27 -15.16
N TYR A 455 -18.67 4.41 -15.07
CA TYR A 455 -19.34 4.87 -13.85
C TYR A 455 -20.85 4.98 -14.02
N SER A 456 -21.60 4.68 -12.96
CA SER A 456 -23.04 4.97 -12.86
C SER A 456 -23.29 6.42 -12.48
N SER A 457 -24.53 6.87 -12.67
CA SER A 457 -24.96 8.26 -12.43
C SER A 457 -24.84 8.71 -10.98
N ASP A 458 -24.75 7.77 -10.05
CA ASP A 458 -24.48 7.98 -8.63
C ASP A 458 -22.98 8.12 -8.30
N GLY A 459 -22.10 8.14 -9.33
CA GLY A 459 -20.67 8.36 -9.18
C GLY A 459 -19.85 7.11 -8.84
N HIS A 460 -20.46 5.93 -8.76
CA HIS A 460 -19.75 4.69 -8.45
C HIS A 460 -19.16 4.00 -9.68
N ALA A 461 -18.00 3.36 -9.51
CA ALA A 461 -17.41 2.51 -10.53
C ALA A 461 -18.24 1.24 -10.74
N LEU A 462 -18.60 0.95 -11.99
CA LEU A 462 -19.43 -0.20 -12.36
C LEU A 462 -18.59 -1.39 -12.83
N ILE A 463 -17.72 -1.15 -13.81
CA ILE A 463 -16.86 -2.14 -14.44
C ILE A 463 -15.56 -1.47 -14.93
N ASP A 464 -14.52 -2.28 -15.07
CA ASP A 464 -13.35 -1.94 -15.89
C ASP A 464 -13.43 -2.73 -17.20
N LEU A 465 -13.29 -2.04 -18.32
CA LEU A 465 -13.46 -2.59 -19.67
C LEU A 465 -12.14 -2.51 -20.44
N LEU A 466 -11.60 -3.66 -20.85
CA LEU A 466 -10.44 -3.72 -21.74
C LEU A 466 -10.84 -3.81 -23.21
N LEU A 467 -10.19 -2.98 -24.03
CA LEU A 467 -10.37 -2.87 -25.48
C LEU A 467 -9.04 -3.05 -26.20
N ARG A 468 -9.09 -3.48 -27.45
CA ARG A 468 -7.94 -3.37 -28.37
C ARG A 468 -7.70 -1.90 -28.73
N PRO A 469 -6.47 -1.51 -29.14
CA PRO A 469 -6.16 -0.13 -29.46
C PRO A 469 -6.91 0.38 -30.70
N THR A 470 -7.34 -0.54 -31.57
CA THR A 470 -8.11 -0.25 -32.79
C THR A 470 -9.61 -0.11 -32.55
N GLU A 471 -10.09 -0.31 -31.32
CA GLU A 471 -11.51 -0.19 -30.99
C GLU A 471 -11.81 1.21 -30.45
N GLU A 472 -12.97 1.74 -30.84
CA GLU A 472 -13.44 3.04 -30.36
C GLU A 472 -13.68 3.02 -28.85
N PRO A 473 -13.29 4.09 -28.12
CA PRO A 473 -13.59 4.22 -26.70
C PRO A 473 -15.11 4.16 -26.43
N PRO A 474 -15.54 3.60 -25.30
CA PRO A 474 -16.94 3.66 -24.91
C PRO A 474 -17.39 5.12 -24.70
N ALA A 475 -18.61 5.45 -25.14
CA ALA A 475 -19.17 6.79 -25.00
C ALA A 475 -20.21 6.88 -23.87
N VAL A 476 -20.28 8.05 -23.22
CA VAL A 476 -21.30 8.36 -22.22
C VAL A 476 -22.71 8.23 -22.83
N GLY A 477 -23.64 7.66 -22.07
CA GLY A 477 -25.03 7.44 -22.50
C GLY A 477 -25.22 6.34 -23.56
N SER A 478 -24.14 5.78 -24.09
CA SER A 478 -24.19 4.73 -25.11
C SER A 478 -24.09 3.33 -24.48
N LYS A 479 -24.93 2.41 -24.95
CA LYS A 479 -25.00 1.05 -24.40
C LYS A 479 -23.83 0.20 -24.91
N VAL A 480 -22.98 -0.28 -24.02
CA VAL A 480 -21.78 -1.08 -24.34
C VAL A 480 -21.97 -2.52 -23.90
N ARG A 481 -21.65 -3.47 -24.79
CA ARG A 481 -21.71 -4.91 -24.50
C ARG A 481 -20.41 -5.36 -23.87
N CYS A 482 -20.49 -5.85 -22.65
CA CYS A 482 -19.33 -6.22 -21.86
C CYS A 482 -19.38 -7.72 -21.52
N ARG A 483 -18.26 -8.43 -21.66
CA ARG A 483 -18.18 -9.88 -21.47
C ARG A 483 -17.06 -10.24 -20.50
N HIS A 484 -17.28 -11.28 -19.70
CA HIS A 484 -16.20 -11.84 -18.91
C HIS A 484 -15.16 -12.51 -19.83
N PRO A 485 -13.85 -12.33 -19.58
CA PRO A 485 -12.80 -12.82 -20.48
C PRO A 485 -12.77 -14.35 -20.66
N PHE A 486 -13.21 -15.11 -19.65
CA PHE A 486 -13.09 -16.59 -19.64
C PHE A 486 -14.41 -17.34 -19.38
N GLN A 487 -15.51 -16.62 -19.09
CA GLN A 487 -16.78 -17.26 -18.71
C GLN A 487 -17.88 -16.70 -19.61
N GLU A 488 -18.19 -17.42 -20.69
CA GLU A 488 -19.08 -16.92 -21.75
C GLU A 488 -20.49 -16.57 -21.24
N SER A 489 -20.98 -17.30 -20.24
CA SER A 489 -22.28 -17.06 -19.60
C SER A 489 -22.34 -15.70 -18.89
N LYS A 490 -21.21 -15.13 -18.48
CA LYS A 490 -21.14 -13.84 -17.78
C LYS A 490 -20.98 -12.69 -18.77
N ARG A 491 -22.07 -11.97 -18.98
CA ARG A 491 -22.15 -10.79 -19.86
C ARG A 491 -23.11 -9.75 -19.29
N ALA A 492 -22.83 -8.49 -19.57
CA ALA A 492 -23.70 -7.38 -19.17
C ALA A 492 -23.77 -6.32 -20.27
N TRP A 493 -24.87 -5.58 -20.27
CA TRP A 493 -24.95 -4.31 -20.97
C TRP A 493 -24.79 -3.20 -19.95
N VAL A 494 -23.91 -2.24 -20.24
CA VAL A 494 -23.63 -1.09 -19.37
C VAL A 494 -23.86 0.18 -20.16
N THR A 495 -24.57 1.14 -19.58
CA THR A 495 -24.71 2.50 -20.12
C THR A 495 -24.02 3.44 -19.13
N PRO A 496 -22.79 3.90 -19.40
CA PRO A 496 -22.04 4.72 -18.46
C PRO A 496 -22.54 6.16 -18.43
N SER A 497 -22.54 6.78 -17.25
CA SER A 497 -22.73 8.22 -17.07
C SER A 497 -21.41 9.01 -17.15
N LYS A 498 -20.29 8.35 -16.82
CA LYS A 498 -18.92 8.83 -17.01
C LYS A 498 -18.05 7.68 -17.51
N VAL A 499 -17.13 8.01 -18.40
CA VAL A 499 -16.10 7.11 -18.93
C VAL A 499 -14.74 7.70 -18.59
N GLU A 500 -13.86 6.92 -18.00
CA GLU A 500 -12.51 7.34 -17.62
C GLU A 500 -11.48 6.43 -18.28
N SER A 501 -10.55 7.01 -19.04
CA SER A 501 -9.38 6.28 -19.52
C SER A 501 -8.40 6.13 -18.37
N LEU A 502 -8.00 4.90 -18.04
CA LEU A 502 -7.15 4.66 -16.88
C LEU A 502 -5.67 4.93 -17.15
N TYR A 503 -5.22 4.98 -18.40
CA TYR A 503 -3.81 5.12 -18.73
C TYR A 503 -3.38 6.54 -19.04
N SER A 504 -2.24 6.90 -18.45
CA SER A 504 -1.46 8.07 -18.81
C SER A 504 -0.03 7.65 -19.18
N VAL A 505 0.60 8.41 -20.08
CA VAL A 505 2.05 8.29 -20.32
C VAL A 505 2.77 8.95 -19.15
N TRP A 506 3.71 8.21 -18.53
CA TRP A 506 4.50 8.67 -17.38
C TRP A 506 5.99 8.77 -17.67
N TRP A 507 6.49 8.01 -18.66
CA TRP A 507 7.87 8.08 -19.12
C TRP A 507 7.89 8.04 -20.64
N ARG A 508 8.67 8.92 -21.26
CA ARG A 508 8.88 8.95 -22.72
C ARG A 508 10.13 9.78 -23.01
N ASN A 509 10.91 9.39 -24.01
CA ASN A 509 12.10 10.13 -24.46
C ASN A 509 13.16 10.34 -23.35
N GLY A 510 13.30 9.38 -22.43
CA GLY A 510 14.32 9.46 -21.36
C GLY A 510 13.93 10.32 -20.17
N GLU A 511 12.71 10.84 -20.13
CA GLU A 511 12.25 11.74 -19.08
C GLU A 511 10.84 11.38 -18.57
N ILE A 512 10.53 11.89 -17.39
CA ILE A 512 9.19 11.80 -16.83
C ILE A 512 8.25 12.72 -17.62
N ALA A 513 7.25 12.13 -18.27
CA ALA A 513 6.36 12.84 -19.20
C ALA A 513 5.32 13.76 -18.52
N LYS A 514 5.15 13.66 -17.20
CA LYS A 514 4.15 14.40 -16.41
C LYS A 514 4.68 14.74 -15.03
N ARG A 515 4.13 15.79 -14.41
CA ARG A 515 4.39 16.09 -13.00
C ARG A 515 3.97 14.90 -12.15
N VAL A 516 4.92 14.35 -11.40
CA VAL A 516 4.64 13.30 -10.42
C VAL A 516 3.82 13.92 -9.27
N PRO A 517 2.84 13.20 -8.67
CA PRO A 517 2.02 13.69 -7.54
C PRO A 517 2.65 13.49 -6.15
N THR A 518 2.66 14.52 -5.32
CA THR A 518 3.27 14.47 -3.98
C THR A 518 2.61 13.38 -3.11
N LEU A 519 3.27 12.97 -2.02
CA LEU A 519 2.74 11.93 -1.12
C LEU A 519 1.31 12.24 -0.64
N ASN A 520 1.02 13.51 -0.34
CA ASN A 520 -0.31 13.96 0.07
C ASN A 520 -1.33 13.91 -1.07
N GLN A 521 -0.94 14.28 -2.29
CA GLN A 521 -1.81 14.17 -3.47
C GLN A 521 -2.14 12.71 -3.80
N VAL A 522 -1.17 11.79 -3.65
CA VAL A 522 -1.43 10.35 -3.79
C VAL A 522 -2.37 9.85 -2.69
N ARG A 523 -2.17 10.27 -1.43
CA ARG A 523 -3.07 9.96 -0.32
C ARG A 523 -4.51 10.48 -0.57
N GLU A 524 -4.66 11.69 -1.09
CA GLU A 524 -5.96 12.26 -1.49
C GLU A 524 -6.59 11.44 -2.62
N THR A 525 -5.79 10.99 -3.60
CA THR A 525 -6.22 10.11 -4.68
C THR A 525 -6.75 8.78 -4.13
N VAL A 526 -6.07 8.18 -3.15
CA VAL A 526 -6.56 6.97 -2.44
C VAL A 526 -7.93 7.21 -1.82
N GLN A 527 -8.07 8.29 -1.05
CA GLN A 527 -9.33 8.62 -0.38
C GLN A 527 -10.45 8.88 -1.37
N HIS A 528 -10.17 9.58 -2.48
CA HIS A 528 -11.15 9.83 -3.53
C HIS A 528 -11.53 8.52 -4.24
N SER A 529 -10.55 7.71 -4.61
CA SER A 529 -10.79 6.45 -5.32
C SER A 529 -11.64 5.48 -4.48
N LEU A 530 -11.39 5.38 -3.16
CA LEU A 530 -12.20 4.58 -2.23
C LEU A 530 -13.66 5.04 -2.12
N LYS A 531 -13.94 6.33 -2.34
CA LYS A 531 -15.33 6.85 -2.38
C LYS A 531 -16.06 6.42 -3.64
N THR A 532 -15.35 6.16 -4.75
CA THR A 532 -15.96 5.68 -5.99
C THR A 532 -16.39 4.22 -5.93
N LEU A 533 -15.91 3.46 -4.95
CA LEU A 533 -16.35 2.09 -4.71
C LEU A 533 -17.61 2.04 -3.85
N ARG A 534 -18.60 1.27 -4.32
CA ARG A 534 -19.77 0.90 -3.53
C ARG A 534 -19.37 0.13 -2.28
N GLN A 535 -20.17 0.25 -1.22
CA GLN A 535 -19.86 -0.31 0.09
C GLN A 535 -19.77 -1.85 0.09
N ASP A 536 -20.51 -2.53 -0.80
CA ASP A 536 -20.50 -3.99 -0.95
C ASP A 536 -19.16 -4.54 -1.46
N HIS A 537 -18.39 -3.77 -2.22
CA HIS A 537 -17.03 -4.14 -2.66
C HIS A 537 -15.98 -3.96 -1.54
N LYS A 538 -16.25 -3.08 -0.56
CA LYS A 538 -15.29 -2.73 0.50
C LYS A 538 -15.43 -3.57 1.77
N ARG A 539 -16.42 -4.47 1.83
CA ARG A 539 -16.66 -5.30 3.01
C ARG A 539 -15.46 -6.21 3.29
N SER A 540 -15.19 -6.41 4.58
CA SER A 540 -14.16 -7.35 5.03
C SER A 540 -14.58 -8.80 4.83
N LEU A 541 -15.86 -9.09 5.04
CA LEU A 541 -16.45 -10.42 4.91
C LEU A 541 -17.34 -10.50 3.67
N ASN A 542 -17.09 -11.51 2.83
CA ASN A 542 -17.85 -11.81 1.61
C ASN A 542 -18.15 -10.56 0.74
N PRO A 543 -17.12 -9.78 0.35
CA PRO A 543 -17.31 -8.65 -0.55
C PRO A 543 -17.87 -9.09 -1.91
N THR A 544 -18.65 -8.21 -2.53
CA THR A 544 -19.20 -8.46 -3.88
C THR A 544 -18.09 -8.35 -4.91
N PRO A 545 -17.93 -9.31 -5.85
CA PRO A 545 -16.89 -9.23 -6.87
C PRO A 545 -17.03 -8.02 -7.80
N TYR A 546 -15.93 -7.31 -8.02
CA TYR A 546 -15.89 -6.27 -9.05
C TYR A 546 -15.74 -6.89 -10.45
N LYS A 547 -16.34 -6.26 -11.46
CA LYS A 547 -16.43 -6.81 -12.82
C LYS A 547 -15.33 -6.23 -13.70
N VAL A 548 -14.38 -7.08 -14.08
CA VAL A 548 -13.37 -6.78 -15.12
C VAL A 548 -13.74 -7.50 -16.40
N PHE A 549 -14.19 -6.75 -17.40
CA PHE A 549 -14.77 -7.26 -18.64
C PHE A 549 -13.97 -6.82 -19.87
N VAL A 550 -14.23 -7.47 -21.00
CA VAL A 550 -13.60 -7.23 -22.30
C VAL A 550 -14.65 -7.01 -23.38
N GLN A 551 -14.26 -6.35 -24.47
CA GLN A 551 -15.08 -6.24 -25.67
C GLN A 551 -15.04 -7.55 -26.48
N MET A 552 -16.10 -7.82 -27.25
CA MET A 552 -16.27 -9.05 -28.03
C MET A 552 -15.07 -9.37 -28.93
N SER A 553 -14.51 -8.37 -29.59
CA SER A 553 -13.44 -8.61 -30.55
C SER A 553 -12.17 -9.12 -29.87
N LEU A 554 -11.89 -8.68 -28.63
CA LEU A 554 -10.79 -9.17 -27.82
C LEU A 554 -11.03 -10.61 -27.35
N VAL A 555 -12.28 -10.98 -27.02
CA VAL A 555 -12.65 -12.39 -26.72
C VAL A 555 -12.39 -13.28 -27.92
N ILE A 556 -12.86 -12.89 -29.11
CA ILE A 556 -12.66 -13.67 -30.35
C ILE A 556 -11.17 -13.81 -30.64
N PHE A 557 -10.39 -12.74 -30.43
CA PHE A 557 -8.95 -12.77 -30.62
C PHE A 557 -8.26 -13.77 -29.70
N VAL A 558 -8.57 -13.75 -28.39
CA VAL A 558 -8.08 -14.74 -27.41
C VAL A 558 -8.48 -16.16 -27.80
N LEU A 559 -9.74 -16.37 -28.18
CA LEU A 559 -10.27 -17.69 -28.55
C LEU A 559 -9.71 -18.21 -29.88
N ARG A 560 -9.37 -17.34 -30.83
CA ARG A 560 -8.72 -17.74 -32.08
C ARG A 560 -7.35 -18.35 -31.82
N ASP A 561 -6.56 -17.71 -30.98
CA ASP A 561 -5.24 -18.22 -30.60
C ASP A 561 -5.37 -19.45 -29.68
N PHE A 562 -6.41 -19.50 -28.84
CA PHE A 562 -6.74 -20.69 -28.04
C PHE A 562 -7.20 -21.87 -28.90
N SER A 563 -7.96 -21.65 -29.98
CA SER A 563 -8.36 -22.70 -30.93
C SER A 563 -7.15 -23.29 -31.65
N LEU A 564 -6.16 -22.46 -31.97
CA LEU A 564 -4.87 -22.92 -32.48
C LEU A 564 -4.18 -23.86 -31.48
N PHE A 565 -4.23 -23.53 -30.19
CA PHE A 565 -3.77 -24.42 -29.12
C PHE A 565 -4.61 -25.68 -28.97
N CYS A 566 -5.94 -25.62 -29.00
CA CYS A 566 -6.78 -26.83 -28.97
C CYS A 566 -6.43 -27.76 -30.14
N ARG A 567 -6.15 -27.23 -31.33
CA ARG A 567 -5.69 -28.03 -32.48
C ARG A 567 -4.29 -28.62 -32.26
N LEU A 568 -3.38 -27.90 -31.61
CA LEU A 568 -2.03 -28.37 -31.26
C LEU A 568 -2.04 -29.38 -30.10
N ALA A 569 -2.86 -29.15 -29.07
CA ALA A 569 -3.05 -30.02 -27.91
C ALA A 569 -3.76 -31.32 -28.31
N PHE A 570 -4.78 -31.27 -29.18
CA PHE A 570 -5.36 -32.48 -29.78
C PHE A 570 -4.32 -33.25 -30.60
N ARG A 571 -3.45 -32.57 -31.36
CA ARG A 571 -2.34 -33.22 -32.07
C ARG A 571 -1.30 -33.85 -31.13
N MET A 572 -0.96 -33.19 -30.01
CA MET A 572 -0.02 -33.75 -29.03
C MET A 572 -0.62 -34.93 -28.26
N SER A 573 -1.90 -34.87 -27.88
CA SER A 573 -2.60 -36.01 -27.26
C SER A 573 -2.70 -37.22 -28.20
N TYR A 574 -2.84 -37.00 -29.51
CA TYR A 574 -2.80 -38.08 -30.51
C TYR A 574 -1.41 -38.73 -30.64
N ILE A 575 -0.32 -37.98 -30.49
CA ILE A 575 1.05 -38.51 -30.53
C ILE A 575 1.36 -39.33 -29.27
N THR A 576 0.94 -38.87 -28.09
CA THR A 576 1.14 -39.60 -26.83
C THR A 576 0.32 -40.90 -26.75
N PHE A 577 -0.85 -40.95 -27.41
CA PHE A 577 -1.67 -42.17 -27.48
C PHE A 577 -1.00 -43.26 -28.35
N TYR A 578 -0.29 -42.88 -29.42
CA TYR A 578 0.41 -43.85 -30.27
C TYR A 578 1.71 -44.39 -29.64
N THR A 579 2.42 -43.59 -28.83
CA THR A 579 3.64 -44.07 -28.15
C THR A 579 3.36 -45.01 -26.96
N ASN A 580 2.19 -44.90 -26.33
CA ASN A 580 1.81 -45.78 -25.19
C ASN A 580 1.03 -47.04 -25.58
N CYS A 581 0.58 -47.17 -26.83
CA CYS A 581 -0.15 -48.35 -27.31
C CYS A 581 0.68 -49.36 -28.11
N GLY A 582 2.02 -49.21 -28.18
CA GLY A 582 2.91 -50.28 -28.65
C GLY A 582 2.70 -50.71 -30.11
N TRP A 583 2.40 -49.77 -31.02
CA TRP A 583 2.37 -50.07 -32.45
C TRP A 583 3.67 -49.60 -33.12
N THR A 584 4.46 -50.57 -33.57
CA THR A 584 5.63 -50.36 -34.43
C THR A 584 5.19 -49.78 -35.77
N THR A 585 5.73 -48.63 -36.15
CA THR A 585 5.58 -48.10 -37.51
C THR A 585 6.46 -48.90 -38.47
N ASN A 586 5.84 -49.54 -39.47
CA ASN A 586 6.55 -49.88 -40.71
C ASN A 586 6.59 -48.60 -41.57
N PRO A 587 7.75 -48.16 -42.09
CA PRO A 587 7.86 -46.94 -42.87
C PRO A 587 7.42 -47.20 -44.32
N LEU A 588 6.83 -46.19 -44.96
CA LEU A 588 6.31 -46.12 -46.35
C LEU A 588 4.80 -46.31 -46.48
N GLY A 589 4.08 -45.18 -46.49
CA GLY A 589 2.67 -45.10 -46.86
C GLY A 589 2.20 -43.65 -46.83
N SER A 590 2.14 -43.03 -47.99
CA SER A 590 1.60 -41.68 -48.23
C SER A 590 0.17 -41.51 -47.69
N PHE A 591 -0.08 -40.44 -46.94
CA PHE A 591 -1.44 -39.98 -46.60
C PHE A 591 -2.10 -39.30 -47.81
N PRO A 592 -3.33 -39.66 -48.22
CA PRO A 592 -4.13 -38.83 -49.10
C PRO A 592 -5.00 -37.86 -48.29
N ASP A 593 -4.99 -36.59 -48.70
CA ASP A 593 -5.95 -35.56 -48.31
C ASP A 593 -7.37 -36.01 -48.67
N LYS A 594 -8.19 -36.37 -47.68
CA LYS A 594 -9.65 -36.33 -47.82
C LYS A 594 -10.32 -35.86 -46.53
N HIS A 595 -11.08 -34.78 -46.69
CA HIS A 595 -12.17 -34.33 -45.83
C HIS A 595 -12.91 -35.49 -45.15
N MET A 596 -13.19 -35.36 -43.84
CA MET A 596 -14.36 -36.01 -43.27
C MET A 596 -15.07 -35.17 -42.20
N PRO A 597 -16.41 -35.33 -42.09
CA PRO A 597 -17.34 -34.38 -41.48
C PRO A 597 -18.02 -34.97 -40.23
N TRP A 598 -17.82 -34.38 -39.04
CA TRP A 598 -18.61 -34.73 -37.85
C TRP A 598 -18.85 -33.49 -36.99
N ILE A 599 -19.86 -32.71 -37.37
CA ILE A 599 -20.57 -31.79 -36.47
C ILE A 599 -22.05 -32.05 -36.70
N SER A 600 -22.62 -32.98 -35.94
CA SER A 600 -24.06 -33.04 -35.67
C SER A 600 -24.32 -34.12 -34.62
N GLY A 601 -24.80 -33.70 -33.45
CA GLY A 601 -25.32 -34.61 -32.43
C GLY A 601 -24.64 -34.42 -31.08
N LEU A 602 -25.18 -33.48 -30.29
CA LEU A 602 -25.26 -33.53 -28.83
C LEU A 602 -26.15 -32.36 -28.39
N GLN A 603 -27.44 -32.50 -28.72
CA GLN A 603 -28.53 -31.97 -27.90
C GLN A 603 -28.85 -33.05 -26.85
N ASP A 604 -29.18 -32.59 -25.65
CA ASP A 604 -29.77 -33.34 -24.52
C ASP A 604 -28.89 -34.37 -23.81
N GLN A 605 -28.30 -33.98 -22.67
CA GLN A 605 -28.68 -34.43 -21.32
C GLN A 605 -27.66 -34.00 -20.24
N HIS A 606 -28.19 -33.40 -19.17
CA HIS A 606 -27.64 -33.03 -17.85
C HIS A 606 -26.68 -31.85 -17.72
#